data_AF-A0A1S3YNV5-F1
#
_entry.id   AF-A0A1S3YNV5-F1
#
_cell.length_a   1.000
_cell.length_b   1.000
_cell.length_c   1.000
_cell.angle_alpha   90.00
_cell.angle_beta   90.00
_cell.angle_gamma   90.00
#
_symmetry.space_group_name_H-M   'P 1'
#
loop_
_entity.id
_entity.type
_entity.pdbx_description
1 polymer ?
#
loop_
_entity_poly.entity_id
_entity_poly.type
_entity_poly.pdbx_seq_one_letter_code
_entity_poly.pdbx_strand_id
1 'polypeptide(L)'
;MDSEKLSAQIKDKDLFKAAESGDSSLFESLTEEQLLKALSLRNEDVRSLLHVAVSSAHAQVVKILAAADPSASGINSGDEEGWVPLHSATSSGNVEIVEILLSRGADVNLKNDGGRTALHYAASKGRVKIAELLISHGAKINAKDKVGCTPLHRAASTGNSELCELLIEEGAEIDEVDKAGETPLMTAVVCGNKEVAMLLIRHGANVDAEDKEGYTVLGRASNDLRPALVDAAKTMLEG
;
A
#
# COMPACT_ATOMS: atom_id res chain seq x y z
N MET A 1 -36.59 -42.96 9.49
CA MET A 1 -35.54 -43.05 8.46
C MET A 1 -36.28 -42.74 7.18
N ASP A 2 -36.24 -41.52 6.66
CA ASP A 2 -35.02 -40.76 6.34
C ASP A 2 -35.16 -39.32 6.88
N SER A 3 -34.42 -38.80 7.87
CA SER A 3 -32.97 -38.57 8.00
C SER A 3 -32.27 -37.84 6.86
N GLU A 4 -32.99 -37.37 5.84
CA GLU A 4 -32.53 -36.24 5.04
C GLU A 4 -32.95 -34.96 5.75
N LYS A 5 -32.14 -34.58 6.75
CA LYS A 5 -32.09 -33.18 7.18
C LYS A 5 -31.85 -32.35 5.92
N LEU A 6 -32.85 -31.54 5.58
CA LEU A 6 -32.72 -30.36 4.74
C LEU A 6 -31.76 -29.37 5.44
N SER A 7 -30.47 -29.70 5.54
CA SER A 7 -29.46 -28.69 5.79
C SER A 7 -29.36 -27.90 4.50
N ALA A 8 -29.95 -26.71 4.44
CA ALA A 8 -29.75 -25.80 3.32
C ALA A 8 -28.24 -25.64 3.12
N GLN A 9 -27.71 -26.26 2.08
CA GLN A 9 -26.30 -26.17 1.76
C GLN A 9 -26.04 -24.72 1.33
N ILE A 10 -25.30 -23.98 2.15
CA ILE A 10 -24.92 -22.60 1.85
C ILE A 10 -24.16 -22.62 0.52
N LYS A 11 -24.63 -21.85 -0.46
CA LYS A 11 -24.00 -21.79 -1.78
C LYS A 11 -22.80 -20.84 -1.74
N ASP A 12 -21.79 -21.11 -2.56
CA ASP A 12 -20.59 -20.25 -2.66
C ASP A 12 -20.95 -18.79 -2.95
N LYS A 13 -21.95 -18.56 -3.81
CA LYS A 13 -22.46 -17.21 -4.12
C LYS A 13 -23.05 -16.49 -2.89
N ASP A 14 -23.64 -17.23 -1.96
CA ASP A 14 -24.20 -16.65 -0.74
C ASP A 14 -23.08 -16.25 0.24
N LEU A 15 -21.98 -17.00 0.29
CA LEU A 15 -20.78 -16.63 1.05
C LEU A 15 -20.14 -15.35 0.51
N PHE A 16 -20.03 -15.21 -0.81
CA PHE A 16 -19.49 -13.97 -1.40
C PHE A 16 -20.38 -12.76 -1.12
N LYS A 17 -21.71 -12.91 -1.21
CA LYS A 17 -22.65 -11.85 -0.83
C LYS A 17 -22.54 -11.50 0.66
N ALA A 18 -22.41 -12.50 1.53
CA ALA A 18 -22.22 -12.28 2.96
C ALA A 18 -20.90 -11.54 3.25
N ALA A 19 -19.82 -11.87 2.54
CA ALA A 19 -18.55 -11.15 2.64
C ALA A 19 -18.69 -9.70 2.15
N GLU A 20 -19.46 -9.48 1.09
CA GLU A 20 -19.70 -8.16 0.50
C GLU A 20 -20.60 -7.28 1.35
N SER A 21 -21.61 -7.85 2.02
CA SER A 21 -22.59 -7.14 2.86
C SER A 21 -22.20 -7.05 4.34
N GLY A 22 -21.17 -7.78 4.76
CA GLY A 22 -20.69 -7.81 6.14
C GLY A 22 -21.52 -8.72 7.05
N ASP A 23 -22.24 -9.70 6.51
CA ASP A 23 -23.02 -10.68 7.28
C ASP A 23 -22.09 -11.68 8.01
N SER A 24 -21.52 -11.21 9.11
CA SER A 24 -20.67 -12.00 10.01
C SER A 24 -21.43 -13.17 10.65
N SER A 25 -22.74 -13.06 10.85
CA SER A 25 -23.55 -14.11 11.47
C SER A 25 -23.57 -15.39 10.64
N LEU A 26 -23.57 -15.25 9.31
CA LEU A 26 -23.47 -16.39 8.40
C LEU A 26 -22.12 -17.11 8.58
N PHE A 27 -21.01 -16.37 8.65
CA PHE A 27 -19.68 -16.96 8.86
C PHE A 27 -19.50 -17.59 10.24
N GLU A 28 -20.07 -16.97 11.28
CA GLU A 28 -20.05 -17.50 12.66
C GLU A 28 -20.89 -18.78 12.80
N SER A 29 -21.90 -18.97 11.94
CA SER A 29 -22.71 -20.20 11.92
C SER A 29 -22.04 -21.39 11.22
N LEU A 30 -20.94 -21.17 10.49
CA LEU A 30 -20.21 -22.22 9.77
C LEU A 30 -19.40 -23.09 10.73
N THR A 31 -19.31 -24.38 10.42
CA THR A 31 -18.32 -25.25 11.07
C THR A 31 -16.90 -24.91 10.60
N GLU A 32 -15.89 -25.30 11.37
CA GLU A 32 -14.48 -25.13 11.00
C GLU A 32 -14.16 -25.73 9.62
N GLU A 33 -14.71 -26.91 9.31
CA GLU A 33 -14.55 -27.57 8.01
C GLU A 33 -15.17 -26.76 6.87
N GLN A 34 -16.37 -26.19 7.09
CA GLN A 34 -17.04 -25.34 6.09
C GLN A 34 -16.26 -24.05 5.86
N LEU A 35 -15.75 -23.45 6.94
CA LEU A 35 -14.97 -22.22 6.86
C LEU A 35 -13.63 -22.45 6.13
N LEU A 36 -12.93 -23.54 6.43
CA LEU A 36 -11.71 -23.93 5.72
C LEU A 36 -11.95 -24.15 4.22
N LYS A 37 -13.06 -24.81 3.85
CA LYS A 37 -13.46 -24.95 2.44
C LYS A 37 -13.75 -23.58 1.80
N ALA A 38 -14.44 -22.70 2.52
CA ALA A 38 -14.79 -21.36 2.05
C ALA A 38 -13.55 -20.51 1.73
N LEU A 39 -12.44 -20.65 2.47
CA LEU A 39 -11.18 -19.92 2.21
C LEU A 39 -10.58 -20.23 0.83
N SER A 40 -10.86 -21.41 0.28
CA SER A 40 -10.38 -21.79 -1.06
C SER A 40 -11.23 -21.24 -2.21
N LEU A 41 -12.42 -20.69 -1.93
CA LEU A 41 -13.32 -20.16 -2.95
C LEU A 41 -12.74 -18.94 -3.65
N ARG A 42 -13.04 -18.83 -4.95
CA ARG A 42 -12.66 -17.70 -5.81
C ARG A 42 -13.88 -17.27 -6.62
N ASN A 43 -14.12 -15.97 -6.72
CA ASN A 43 -15.17 -15.41 -7.58
C ASN A 43 -14.70 -15.34 -9.05
N GLU A 44 -15.49 -14.70 -9.91
CA GLU A 44 -15.19 -14.51 -11.34
C GLU A 44 -13.91 -13.69 -11.59
N ASP A 45 -13.50 -12.81 -10.64
CA ASP A 45 -12.27 -12.01 -10.69
C ASP A 45 -11.10 -12.66 -9.92
N VAL A 46 -11.18 -13.97 -9.64
CA VAL A 46 -10.21 -14.74 -8.85
C VAL A 46 -9.97 -14.15 -7.44
N ARG A 47 -10.92 -13.37 -6.92
CA ARG A 47 -10.87 -12.83 -5.56
C ARG A 47 -11.37 -13.84 -4.56
N SER A 48 -10.66 -13.98 -3.45
CA SER A 48 -11.13 -14.76 -2.29
C SER A 48 -12.18 -14.00 -1.48
N LEU A 49 -12.89 -14.70 -0.60
CA LEU A 49 -13.82 -14.06 0.37
C LEU A 49 -13.14 -12.97 1.19
N LEU A 50 -11.86 -13.16 1.54
CA LEU A 50 -11.08 -12.18 2.28
C LEU A 50 -10.85 -10.91 1.47
N HIS A 51 -10.56 -11.01 0.16
CA HIS A 51 -10.48 -9.84 -0.71
C HIS A 51 -11.80 -9.08 -0.76
N VAL A 52 -12.93 -9.79 -0.80
CA VAL A 52 -14.27 -9.18 -0.80
C VAL A 52 -14.56 -8.45 0.51
N ALA A 53 -14.38 -9.11 1.64
CA ALA A 53 -14.59 -8.51 2.96
C ALA A 53 -13.69 -7.29 3.21
N VAL A 54 -12.43 -7.35 2.77
CA VAL A 54 -11.48 -6.22 2.90
C VAL A 54 -11.90 -5.04 2.03
N SER A 55 -12.24 -5.25 0.75
CA SER A 55 -12.65 -4.16 -0.14
C SER A 55 -13.96 -3.51 0.30
N SER A 56 -14.86 -4.28 0.93
CA SER A 56 -16.11 -3.76 1.53
C SER A 56 -15.93 -3.21 2.95
N ALA A 57 -14.70 -3.20 3.49
CA ALA A 57 -14.37 -2.67 4.82
C ALA A 57 -15.10 -3.35 6.01
N HIS A 58 -15.44 -4.63 5.90
CA HIS A 58 -16.14 -5.37 6.95
C HIS A 58 -15.18 -6.08 7.91
N ALA A 59 -14.62 -5.33 8.87
CA ALA A 59 -13.58 -5.82 9.79
C ALA A 59 -13.95 -7.10 10.55
N GLN A 60 -15.21 -7.28 10.96
CA GLN A 60 -15.63 -8.49 11.66
C GLN A 60 -15.55 -9.74 10.76
N VAL A 61 -16.00 -9.64 9.50
CA VAL A 61 -15.87 -10.74 8.54
C VAL A 61 -14.40 -11.02 8.24
N VAL A 62 -13.59 -9.96 8.05
CA VAL A 62 -12.14 -10.09 7.87
C VAL A 62 -11.52 -10.84 9.05
N LYS A 63 -11.89 -10.50 10.28
CA LYS A 63 -11.37 -11.14 11.50
C LYS A 63 -11.72 -12.62 11.56
N ILE A 64 -12.95 -12.99 11.21
CA ILE A 64 -13.38 -14.41 11.17
C ILE A 64 -12.58 -15.17 10.10
N LEU A 65 -12.54 -14.65 8.87
CA LEU A 65 -11.84 -15.30 7.76
C LEU A 65 -10.34 -15.41 8.01
N ALA A 66 -9.70 -14.35 8.52
CA ALA A 66 -8.27 -14.35 8.82
C ALA A 66 -7.92 -15.25 10.03
N ALA A 67 -8.84 -15.42 10.99
CA ALA A 67 -8.64 -16.34 12.11
C ALA A 67 -8.76 -17.82 11.69
N ALA A 68 -9.51 -18.09 10.62
CA ALA A 68 -9.73 -19.44 10.11
C ALA A 68 -8.61 -19.96 9.21
N ASP A 69 -7.68 -19.11 8.79
CA ASP A 69 -6.52 -19.48 7.97
C ASP A 69 -5.24 -19.57 8.83
N PRO A 70 -4.96 -20.71 9.48
CA PRO A 70 -3.77 -20.87 10.31
C PRO A 70 -2.45 -20.83 9.51
N SER A 71 -2.52 -20.95 8.18
CA SER A 71 -1.35 -20.96 7.29
C SER A 71 -0.98 -19.58 6.74
N ALA A 72 -1.85 -18.58 6.93
CA ALA A 72 -1.79 -17.28 6.28
C ALA A 72 -1.66 -17.35 4.73
N SER A 73 -2.01 -18.48 4.11
CA SER A 73 -1.88 -18.67 2.66
C SER A 73 -2.91 -17.84 1.89
N GLY A 74 -4.14 -17.75 2.39
CA GLY A 74 -5.21 -16.93 1.83
C GLY A 74 -5.00 -15.44 2.09
N ILE A 75 -4.41 -15.08 3.24
CA ILE A 75 -4.04 -13.69 3.58
C ILE A 75 -2.98 -13.12 2.63
N ASN A 76 -2.12 -13.99 2.08
CA ASN A 76 -1.04 -13.63 1.17
C ASN A 76 -1.30 -14.03 -0.29
N SER A 77 -2.49 -14.55 -0.60
CA SER A 77 -2.89 -14.87 -1.96
C SER A 77 -3.28 -13.58 -2.70
N GLY A 78 -2.76 -13.39 -3.91
CA GLY A 78 -3.19 -12.29 -4.79
C GLY A 78 -4.43 -12.63 -5.61
N ASP A 79 -5.14 -11.61 -6.08
CA ASP A 79 -6.14 -11.70 -7.15
C ASP A 79 -5.49 -11.70 -8.55
N GLU A 80 -6.28 -11.52 -9.62
CA GLU A 80 -5.79 -11.51 -11.02
C GLU A 80 -4.70 -10.45 -11.29
N GLU A 81 -4.67 -9.35 -10.53
CA GLU A 81 -3.67 -8.29 -10.67
C GLU A 81 -2.54 -8.42 -9.63
N GLY A 82 -2.50 -9.54 -8.91
CA GLY A 82 -1.55 -9.79 -7.83
C GLY A 82 -1.81 -8.97 -6.57
N TRP A 83 -2.99 -8.33 -6.43
CA TRP A 83 -3.32 -7.61 -5.20
C TRP A 83 -3.63 -8.60 -4.10
N VAL A 84 -2.77 -8.64 -3.09
CA VAL A 84 -3.12 -9.28 -1.81
C VAL A 84 -4.04 -8.39 -0.96
N PRO A 85 -4.82 -8.94 -0.01
CA PRO A 85 -5.73 -8.19 0.87
C PRO A 85 -5.09 -6.97 1.54
N LEU A 86 -3.82 -7.05 1.94
CA LEU A 86 -3.10 -5.94 2.58
C LEU A 86 -2.97 -4.71 1.67
N HIS A 87 -2.83 -4.89 0.35
CA HIS A 87 -2.83 -3.77 -0.60
C HIS A 87 -4.17 -3.04 -0.62
N SER A 88 -5.27 -3.79 -0.67
CA SER A 88 -6.64 -3.24 -0.71
C SER A 88 -6.98 -2.50 0.58
N ALA A 89 -6.64 -3.08 1.74
CA ALA A 89 -6.82 -2.44 3.05
C ALA A 89 -6.01 -1.14 3.18
N THR A 90 -4.76 -1.16 2.69
CA THR A 90 -3.90 0.02 2.70
C THR A 90 -4.42 1.12 1.77
N SER A 91 -4.86 0.77 0.57
CA SER A 91 -5.41 1.71 -0.41
C SER A 91 -6.70 2.37 0.09
N SER A 92 -7.60 1.60 0.72
CA SER A 92 -8.84 2.13 1.31
C SER A 92 -8.59 2.98 2.55
N GLY A 93 -7.46 2.79 3.25
CA GLY A 93 -7.11 3.53 4.44
C GLY A 93 -7.71 2.94 5.73
N ASN A 94 -8.16 1.68 5.70
CA ASN A 94 -8.75 1.03 6.86
C ASN A 94 -7.67 0.48 7.80
N VAL A 95 -7.32 1.27 8.82
CA VAL A 95 -6.27 0.95 9.80
C VAL A 95 -6.57 -0.34 10.56
N GLU A 96 -7.81 -0.54 11.03
CA GLU A 96 -8.22 -1.73 11.79
C GLU A 96 -8.01 -3.01 10.97
N ILE A 97 -8.41 -3.00 9.69
CA ILE A 97 -8.21 -4.16 8.81
C ILE A 97 -6.72 -4.40 8.56
N VAL A 98 -5.91 -3.35 8.38
CA VAL A 98 -4.45 -3.50 8.24
C VAL A 98 -3.87 -4.17 9.49
N GLU A 99 -4.21 -3.72 10.70
CA GLU A 99 -3.74 -4.32 11.95
C GLU A 99 -4.16 -5.79 12.06
N ILE A 100 -5.41 -6.12 11.73
CA ILE A 100 -5.89 -7.50 11.70
C ILE A 100 -5.03 -8.34 10.75
N LEU A 101 -4.83 -7.90 9.50
CA LEU A 101 -4.06 -8.66 8.51
C LEU A 101 -2.60 -8.85 8.96
N LEU A 102 -1.95 -7.80 9.46
CA LEU A 102 -0.57 -7.86 9.95
C LEU A 102 -0.43 -8.81 11.15
N SER A 103 -1.34 -8.73 12.12
CA SER A 103 -1.37 -9.64 13.28
C SER A 103 -1.58 -11.11 12.91
N ARG A 104 -2.06 -11.37 11.69
CA ARG A 104 -2.35 -12.70 11.15
C ARG A 104 -1.33 -13.16 10.11
N GLY A 105 -0.19 -12.48 10.00
CA GLY A 105 0.92 -12.92 9.17
C GLY A 105 0.83 -12.49 7.71
N ALA A 106 0.15 -11.37 7.42
CA ALA A 106 0.27 -10.74 6.11
C ALA A 106 1.72 -10.30 5.85
N ASP A 107 2.28 -10.72 4.72
CA ASP A 107 3.61 -10.31 4.28
C ASP A 107 3.54 -8.89 3.68
N VAL A 108 4.12 -7.94 4.42
CA VAL A 108 4.17 -6.51 4.09
C VAL A 108 4.93 -6.19 2.81
N ASN A 109 5.75 -7.11 2.32
CA ASN A 109 6.66 -6.91 1.20
C ASN A 109 6.20 -7.57 -0.11
N LEU A 110 5.03 -8.22 -0.12
CA LEU A 110 4.44 -8.73 -1.35
C LEU A 110 4.22 -7.60 -2.34
N LYS A 111 4.45 -7.92 -3.62
CA LYS A 111 4.30 -7.00 -4.73
C LYS A 111 3.16 -7.50 -5.60
N ASN A 112 2.30 -6.58 -6.02
CA ASN A 112 1.33 -6.88 -7.08
C ASN A 112 1.99 -6.86 -8.46
N ASP A 113 1.19 -7.01 -9.52
CA ASP A 113 1.69 -7.00 -10.89
C ASP A 113 2.29 -5.66 -11.31
N GLY A 114 2.01 -4.56 -10.62
CA GLY A 114 2.71 -3.28 -10.81
C GLY A 114 4.10 -3.23 -10.15
N GLY A 115 4.50 -4.29 -9.43
CA GLY A 115 5.69 -4.29 -8.57
C GLY A 115 5.52 -3.48 -7.28
N ARG A 116 4.31 -3.01 -6.97
CA ARG A 116 4.03 -2.14 -5.82
C ARG A 116 3.75 -2.97 -4.59
N THR A 117 4.32 -2.55 -3.47
CA THR A 117 4.03 -3.07 -2.12
C THR A 117 2.94 -2.23 -1.45
N ALA A 118 2.40 -2.70 -0.31
CA ALA A 118 1.49 -1.91 0.51
C ALA A 118 2.05 -0.52 0.87
N LEU A 119 3.36 -0.40 1.14
CA LEU A 119 3.99 0.88 1.47
C LEU A 119 3.95 1.89 0.31
N HIS A 120 4.00 1.44 -0.96
CA HIS A 120 3.78 2.32 -2.12
C HIS A 120 2.36 2.88 -2.14
N TYR A 121 1.37 2.07 -1.76
CA TYR A 121 -0.03 2.51 -1.68
C TYR A 121 -0.24 3.48 -0.53
N ALA A 122 0.33 3.20 0.65
CA ALA A 122 0.31 4.13 1.77
C ALA A 122 0.93 5.48 1.37
N ALA A 123 2.08 5.46 0.69
CA ALA A 123 2.74 6.62 0.12
C ALA A 123 1.87 7.41 -0.86
N SER A 124 1.34 6.74 -1.89
CA SER A 124 0.51 7.38 -2.93
C SER A 124 -0.87 7.85 -2.46
N LYS A 125 -1.32 7.41 -1.28
CA LYS A 125 -2.62 7.79 -0.68
C LYS A 125 -2.47 8.63 0.58
N GLY A 126 -1.24 8.99 0.96
CA GLY A 126 -0.97 9.79 2.16
C GLY A 126 -1.41 9.13 3.47
N ARG A 127 -1.34 7.79 3.57
CA ARG A 127 -1.79 7.04 4.75
C ARG A 127 -0.66 6.91 5.78
N VAL A 128 -0.33 8.02 6.46
CA VAL A 128 0.77 8.09 7.45
C VAL A 128 0.67 6.97 8.49
N LYS A 129 -0.49 6.81 9.15
CA LYS A 129 -0.65 5.80 10.19
C LYS A 129 -0.45 4.36 9.68
N ILE A 130 -0.89 4.08 8.45
CA ILE A 130 -0.69 2.76 7.85
C ILE A 130 0.77 2.57 7.46
N ALA A 131 1.46 3.60 6.96
CA ALA A 131 2.88 3.53 6.69
C ALA A 131 3.67 3.17 7.96
N GLU A 132 3.42 3.83 9.10
CA GLU A 132 4.04 3.46 10.39
C GLU A 132 3.82 1.98 10.74
N LEU A 133 2.58 1.48 10.59
CA LEU A 133 2.26 0.08 10.84
C LEU A 133 3.02 -0.87 9.92
N LEU A 134 3.08 -0.56 8.62
CA LEU A 134 3.81 -1.38 7.65
C LEU A 134 5.31 -1.39 7.95
N ILE A 135 5.90 -0.24 8.27
CA ILE A 135 7.33 -0.09 8.59
C ILE A 135 7.68 -0.85 9.86
N SER A 136 6.90 -0.72 10.93
CA SER A 136 7.09 -1.48 12.18
C SER A 136 6.97 -3.00 12.01
N HIS A 137 6.32 -3.46 10.94
CA HIS A 137 6.24 -4.88 10.55
C HIS A 137 7.27 -5.28 9.49
N GLY A 138 8.29 -4.46 9.23
CA GLY A 138 9.42 -4.79 8.37
C GLY A 138 9.20 -4.51 6.88
N ALA A 139 8.38 -3.51 6.54
CA ALA A 139 8.25 -3.07 5.16
C ALA A 139 9.58 -2.51 4.64
N LYS A 140 9.97 -2.94 3.43
CA LYS A 140 11.17 -2.46 2.74
C LYS A 140 10.95 -1.03 2.25
N ILE A 141 11.55 -0.07 2.96
CA ILE A 141 11.46 1.37 2.69
C ILE A 141 11.84 1.72 1.24
N ASN A 142 12.93 1.13 0.73
CA ASN A 142 13.47 1.40 -0.61
C ASN A 142 12.99 0.40 -1.68
N ALA A 143 11.86 -0.29 -1.45
CA ALA A 143 11.31 -1.18 -2.48
C ALA A 143 11.00 -0.40 -3.76
N LYS A 144 11.47 -0.88 -4.91
CA LYS A 144 11.15 -0.29 -6.23
C LYS A 144 9.98 -1.00 -6.90
N ASP A 145 9.05 -0.24 -7.46
CA ASP A 145 8.00 -0.76 -8.33
C ASP A 145 8.50 -1.00 -9.77
N LYS A 146 7.62 -1.42 -10.69
CA LYS A 146 8.02 -1.73 -12.08
C LYS A 146 8.55 -0.53 -12.86
N VAL A 147 8.28 0.71 -12.45
CA VAL A 147 8.87 1.91 -13.07
C VAL A 147 10.07 2.44 -12.29
N GLY A 148 10.50 1.73 -11.25
CA GLY A 148 11.66 2.11 -10.45
C GLY A 148 11.35 3.09 -9.31
N CYS A 149 10.10 3.56 -9.19
CA CYS A 149 9.72 4.46 -8.11
C CYS A 149 9.78 3.74 -6.76
N THR A 150 10.31 4.42 -5.76
CA THR A 150 10.23 4.02 -4.34
C THR A 150 8.96 4.61 -3.68
N PRO A 151 8.60 4.18 -2.46
CA PRO A 151 7.61 4.87 -1.65
C PRO A 151 7.87 6.37 -1.51
N LEU A 152 9.12 6.81 -1.37
CA LEU A 152 9.44 8.24 -1.25
C LEU A 152 9.09 9.01 -2.53
N HIS A 153 9.28 8.45 -3.73
CA HIS A 153 8.79 9.05 -4.98
C HIS A 153 7.27 9.23 -4.96
N ARG A 154 6.54 8.22 -4.48
CA ARG A 154 5.07 8.26 -4.42
C ARG A 154 4.58 9.30 -3.41
N ALA A 155 5.18 9.37 -2.21
CA ALA A 155 4.87 10.39 -1.22
C ALA A 155 5.18 11.80 -1.78
N ALA A 156 6.34 11.97 -2.42
CA ALA A 156 6.76 13.20 -3.06
C ALA A 156 5.81 13.68 -4.16
N SER A 157 5.28 12.77 -4.98
CA SER A 157 4.29 13.11 -6.02
C SER A 157 2.97 13.62 -5.46
N THR A 158 2.58 13.18 -4.26
CA THR A 158 1.31 13.56 -3.63
C THR A 158 1.41 14.78 -2.73
N GLY A 159 2.63 15.24 -2.43
CA GLY A 159 2.87 16.40 -1.60
C GLY A 159 2.70 16.16 -0.10
N ASN A 160 2.66 14.89 0.34
CA ASN A 160 2.52 14.56 1.75
C ASN A 160 3.89 14.69 2.46
N SER A 161 4.16 15.87 3.04
CA SER A 161 5.41 16.19 3.74
C SER A 161 5.63 15.32 4.97
N GLU A 162 4.61 15.10 5.79
CA GLU A 162 4.67 14.22 6.97
C GLU A 162 5.13 12.80 6.61
N LEU A 163 4.59 12.24 5.54
CA LEU A 163 4.96 10.90 5.09
C LEU A 163 6.34 10.86 4.43
N CYS A 164 6.77 11.94 3.78
CA CYS A 164 8.15 12.05 3.30
C CYS A 164 9.13 12.09 4.46
N GLU A 165 8.84 12.89 5.50
CA GLU A 165 9.65 12.96 6.72
C GLU A 165 9.79 11.58 7.36
N LEU A 166 8.67 10.89 7.61
CA LEU A 166 8.66 9.53 8.16
C LEU A 166 9.54 8.57 7.35
N LEU A 167 9.39 8.57 6.02
CA LEU A 167 10.17 7.66 5.17
C LEU A 167 11.67 7.97 5.24
N ILE A 168 12.06 9.25 5.28
CA ILE A 168 13.46 9.68 5.38
C ILE A 168 14.04 9.28 6.74
N GLU A 169 13.32 9.54 7.83
CA GLU A 169 13.72 9.16 9.19
C GLU A 169 13.92 7.63 9.33
N GLU A 170 13.11 6.85 8.63
CA GLU A 170 13.19 5.38 8.58
C GLU A 170 14.22 4.85 7.55
N GLY A 171 15.03 5.74 6.95
CA GLY A 171 16.15 5.36 6.10
C GLY A 171 15.83 5.26 4.60
N ALA A 172 14.84 6.03 4.12
CA ALA A 172 14.63 6.15 2.68
C ALA A 172 15.84 6.78 1.99
N GLU A 173 16.26 6.18 0.88
CA GLU A 173 17.33 6.72 0.06
C GLU A 173 16.82 7.97 -0.70
N ILE A 174 17.31 9.14 -0.29
CA ILE A 174 16.74 10.43 -0.69
C ILE A 174 16.93 10.76 -2.17
N ASP A 175 18.03 10.30 -2.76
CA ASP A 175 18.42 10.53 -4.15
C ASP A 175 18.29 9.29 -5.03
N GLU A 176 17.55 8.28 -4.56
CA GLU A 176 17.31 7.11 -5.40
C GLU A 176 16.58 7.50 -6.68
N VAL A 177 16.96 6.86 -7.79
CA VAL A 177 16.39 7.18 -9.11
C VAL A 177 15.46 6.09 -9.60
N ASP A 178 14.39 6.54 -10.25
CA ASP A 178 13.49 5.67 -10.98
C ASP A 178 14.05 5.28 -12.37
N LYS A 179 13.25 4.64 -13.22
CA LYS A 179 13.68 4.25 -14.56
C LYS A 179 13.86 5.41 -15.53
N ALA A 180 13.28 6.58 -15.27
CA ALA A 180 13.51 7.81 -16.03
C ALA A 180 14.75 8.57 -15.54
N GLY A 181 15.36 8.14 -14.42
CA GLY A 181 16.45 8.86 -13.78
C GLY A 181 15.96 9.97 -12.85
N GLU A 182 14.66 10.03 -12.57
CA GLU A 182 14.10 11.05 -11.70
C GLU A 182 14.31 10.67 -10.24
N THR A 183 14.72 11.65 -9.41
CA THR A 183 14.77 11.53 -7.95
C THR A 183 13.42 11.91 -7.32
N PRO A 184 13.16 11.58 -6.05
CA PRO A 184 11.98 12.09 -5.34
C PRO A 184 11.87 13.61 -5.34
N LEU A 185 13.01 14.33 -5.31
CA LEU A 185 13.04 15.78 -5.40
C LEU A 185 12.52 16.27 -6.77
N MET A 186 12.99 15.66 -7.86
CA MET A 186 12.45 15.97 -9.20
C MET A 186 10.95 15.70 -9.27
N THR A 187 10.49 14.57 -8.73
CA THR A 187 9.06 14.25 -8.68
C THR A 187 8.27 15.32 -7.91
N ALA A 188 8.73 15.75 -6.73
CA ALA A 188 8.07 16.80 -5.96
C ALA A 188 7.99 18.12 -6.75
N VAL A 189 9.08 18.48 -7.44
CA VAL A 189 9.18 19.70 -8.24
C VAL A 189 8.25 19.68 -9.45
N VAL A 190 8.22 18.58 -10.20
CA VAL A 190 7.32 18.40 -11.36
C VAL A 190 5.86 18.45 -10.93
N CYS A 191 5.53 17.89 -9.77
CA CYS A 191 4.18 17.92 -9.21
C CYS A 191 3.84 19.26 -8.51
N GLY A 192 4.78 20.20 -8.41
CA GLY A 192 4.56 21.51 -7.77
C GLY A 192 4.49 21.46 -6.24
N ASN A 193 4.94 20.38 -5.61
CA ASN A 193 4.89 20.15 -4.17
C ASN A 193 6.04 20.87 -3.47
N LYS A 194 5.94 22.20 -3.39
CA LYS A 194 6.98 23.08 -2.82
C LYS A 194 7.43 22.66 -1.42
N GLU A 195 6.49 22.33 -0.54
CA GLU A 195 6.80 21.96 0.84
C GLU A 195 7.69 20.71 0.90
N VAL A 196 7.33 19.67 0.14
CA VAL A 196 8.11 18.44 0.04
C VAL A 196 9.46 18.70 -0.61
N ALA A 197 9.53 19.48 -1.69
CA ALA A 197 10.79 19.82 -2.32
C ALA A 197 11.75 20.50 -1.32
N MET A 198 11.25 21.46 -0.53
CA MET A 198 12.04 22.13 0.51
C MET A 198 12.42 21.21 1.67
N LEU A 199 11.59 20.21 1.99
CA LEU A 199 11.87 19.19 3.00
C LEU A 199 12.99 18.26 2.53
N LEU A 200 12.91 17.75 1.30
CA LEU A 200 13.93 16.90 0.70
C LEU A 200 15.28 17.62 0.62
N ILE A 201 15.29 18.89 0.21
CA ILE A 201 16.51 19.71 0.21
C ILE A 201 17.08 19.81 1.62
N ARG A 202 16.27 20.13 2.63
CA ARG A 202 16.72 20.19 4.03
C ARG A 202 17.36 18.89 4.53
N HIS A 203 16.93 17.74 4.01
CA HIS A 203 17.50 16.42 4.30
C HIS A 203 18.66 16.01 3.37
N GLY A 204 19.16 16.93 2.54
CA GLY A 204 20.37 16.71 1.73
C GLY A 204 20.13 16.18 0.32
N ALA A 205 18.92 16.28 -0.22
CA ALA A 205 18.64 15.86 -1.59
C ALA A 205 19.48 16.65 -2.61
N ASN A 206 20.05 15.95 -3.58
CA ASN A 206 20.88 16.55 -4.61
C ASN A 206 20.06 17.40 -5.59
N VAL A 207 20.17 18.73 -5.46
CA VAL A 207 19.51 19.71 -6.32
C VAL A 207 20.08 19.78 -7.74
N ASP A 208 21.28 19.27 -7.95
CA ASP A 208 21.97 19.26 -9.24
C ASP A 208 21.81 17.91 -9.97
N ALA A 209 21.01 16.99 -9.43
CA ALA A 209 20.70 15.74 -10.10
C ALA A 209 20.13 15.99 -11.51
N GLU A 210 20.49 15.11 -12.45
CA GLU A 210 20.02 15.11 -13.83
C GLU A 210 19.30 13.79 -14.12
N ASP A 211 18.16 13.88 -14.81
CA ASP A 211 17.47 12.70 -15.31
C ASP A 211 18.16 12.12 -16.56
N LYS A 212 17.59 11.06 -17.14
CA LYS A 212 18.16 10.43 -18.34
C LYS A 212 18.10 11.29 -19.61
N GLU A 213 17.30 12.35 -19.60
CA GLU A 213 17.21 13.32 -20.70
C GLU A 213 18.15 14.52 -20.48
N GLY A 214 18.86 14.57 -19.34
CA GLY A 214 19.78 15.64 -18.98
C GLY A 214 19.10 16.86 -18.37
N TYR A 215 17.84 16.78 -17.96
CA TYR A 215 17.19 17.88 -17.25
C TYR A 215 17.55 17.84 -15.76
N THR A 216 18.04 18.97 -15.27
CA THR A 216 18.27 19.18 -13.83
C THR A 216 16.96 19.40 -13.07
N VAL A 217 17.00 19.32 -11.74
CA VAL A 217 15.86 19.69 -10.86
C VAL A 217 15.34 21.10 -11.20
N LEU A 218 16.23 22.08 -11.37
CA LEU A 218 15.87 23.45 -11.76
C LEU A 218 15.28 23.52 -13.18
N GLY A 219 15.78 22.69 -14.10
CA GLY A 219 15.25 22.56 -15.45
C GLY A 219 13.82 22.06 -15.49
N ARG A 220 13.44 21.17 -14.55
CA ARG A 220 12.07 20.66 -14.37
C ARG A 220 11.16 21.58 -13.54
N ALA A 221 11.72 22.54 -12.82
CA ALA A 221 10.96 23.44 -11.95
C ALA A 221 10.14 24.48 -12.73
N SER A 222 8.95 24.78 -12.21
CA SER A 222 8.13 25.90 -12.68
C SER A 222 8.81 27.24 -12.38
N ASN A 223 8.47 28.29 -13.14
CA ASN A 223 9.04 29.62 -12.96
C ASN A 223 8.86 30.16 -11.53
N ASP A 224 7.76 29.81 -10.86
CA ASP A 224 7.45 30.27 -9.50
C ASP A 224 8.21 29.49 -8.41
N LEU A 225 8.55 28.23 -8.67
CA LEU A 225 9.26 27.37 -7.72
C LEU A 225 10.79 27.53 -7.82
N ARG A 226 11.31 27.86 -9.01
CA ARG A 226 12.77 28.01 -9.24
C ARG A 226 13.47 28.94 -8.24
N PRO A 227 12.98 30.16 -7.93
CA PRO A 227 13.67 31.04 -6.99
C PRO A 227 13.82 30.40 -5.60
N ALA A 228 12.77 29.75 -5.11
CA ALA A 228 12.80 29.08 -3.81
C ALA A 228 13.81 27.92 -3.76
N LEU A 229 13.90 27.13 -4.84
CA LEU A 229 14.88 26.04 -4.93
C LEU A 229 16.32 26.56 -4.97
N VAL A 230 16.57 27.64 -5.72
CA VAL A 230 17.90 28.27 -5.78
C VAL A 230 18.31 28.83 -4.42
N ASP A 231 17.41 29.50 -3.72
CA ASP A 231 17.69 30.05 -2.39
C ASP A 231 17.92 28.93 -1.36
N ALA A 232 17.14 27.84 -1.44
CA ALA A 232 17.33 26.67 -0.61
C ALA A 232 18.71 26.02 -0.84
N ALA A 233 19.08 25.81 -2.10
CA ALA A 233 20.38 25.24 -2.48
C ALA A 233 21.56 26.09 -1.97
N LYS A 234 21.48 27.41 -2.09
CA LYS A 234 22.51 28.33 -1.58
C LYS A 234 22.67 28.24 -0.07
N THR A 235 21.55 28.23 0.65
CA THR A 235 21.56 28.17 2.13
C THR A 235 22.28 26.92 2.64
N MET A 236 22.24 25.81 1.90
CA MET A 236 22.96 24.58 2.25
C MET A 236 24.47 24.62 1.97
N LEU A 237 24.93 25.45 1.03
CA LEU A 237 26.35 25.60 0.72
C LEU A 237 27.06 26.57 1.68
N GLU A 238 26.29 27.42 2.36
CA GLU A 238 26.78 28.47 3.25
C GLU A 238 26.75 28.10 4.74
N GLY A 239 26.13 26.98 5.13
CA GLY A 239 26.02 26.47 6.50
C GLY A 239 26.95 25.31 6.81
#